data_AF-A0A1H9SVC7-F1
#
_entry.id   AF-A0A1H9SVC7-F1
#
_cell.length_a   1.000
_cell.length_b   1.000
_cell.length_c   1.000
_cell.angle_alpha   90.00
_cell.angle_beta   90.00
_cell.angle_gamma   90.00
#
_symmetry.space_group_name_H-M   'P 1'
#
loop_
_entity.id
_entity.type
_entity.pdbx_description
1 polymer ?
#
loop_
_entity_poly.entity_id
_entity_poly.type
_entity_poly.pdbx_seq_one_letter_code
_entity_poly.pdbx_strand_id
1 'polypeptide(L)'
;MVNNKPLKMLLEQQLITSAKAAEMLEISKQRLLSVVKSNGIEPIHQSSQGNLFLRSDIVKLKNGAIETTKKMPVLINYGSATEARSKIDEVINNLDEITHIFVYFDDFDAILDGFYLVSENDLSDLKNLKSARFIIRDINGDEAWFNNLNCGYGGVGPSNSKDVLEKLGIPSDKSECVKDSRYDIVKYFKNEEGQFEVYPIKSEITRKSECKATLYYHKGKIVCLQDEENYVSYMEDKTKFLYEYLSIVPNPSDIILFNSRESAIEHGYFTKDFFGNDKVYQVILRDQHGRELWLCPPVNDNSALKYQKNVNEILEFCGLEVKDEINKNTFPKIIMDWLNFKPKQVPVEVIELNSSL
;
A
#
# COMPACT_ATOMS: atom_id res chain seq x y z
N MET A 1 -40.14 -6.67 14.65
CA MET A 1 -38.94 -5.84 14.89
C MET A 1 -37.97 -6.12 13.76
N VAL A 2 -37.69 -5.14 12.91
CA VAL A 2 -36.72 -5.31 11.80
C VAL A 2 -35.33 -5.40 12.40
N ASN A 3 -34.60 -6.48 12.11
CA ASN A 3 -33.28 -6.74 12.65
C ASN A 3 -32.25 -5.86 11.95
N ASN A 4 -32.11 -4.60 12.39
CA ASN A 4 -31.20 -3.60 11.80
C ASN A 4 -29.71 -3.84 12.09
N LYS A 5 -29.34 -5.01 12.61
CA LYS A 5 -27.95 -5.37 12.96
C LYS A 5 -26.98 -5.23 11.77
N PRO A 6 -27.32 -5.70 10.54
CA PRO A 6 -26.43 -5.59 9.38
C PRO A 6 -26.19 -4.14 8.98
N LEU A 7 -27.26 -3.33 8.93
CA LEU A 7 -27.17 -1.90 8.60
C LEU A 7 -26.37 -1.13 9.65
N LYS A 8 -26.54 -1.46 10.93
CA LYS A 8 -25.78 -0.85 12.02
C LYS A 8 -24.28 -1.15 11.92
N MET A 9 -23.92 -2.41 11.63
CA MET A 9 -22.52 -2.80 11.40
C MET A 9 -21.92 -2.10 10.18
N LEU A 10 -22.68 -1.98 9.09
CA LEU A 10 -22.24 -1.27 7.89
C LEU A 10 -21.97 0.22 8.19
N LEU A 11 -22.88 0.88 8.90
CA LEU A 11 -22.71 2.28 9.28
C LEU A 11 -21.54 2.49 10.25
N GLU A 12 -21.31 1.56 11.19
CA GLU A 12 -20.15 1.60 12.10
C GLU A 12 -18.82 1.41 11.37
N GLN A 13 -18.79 0.67 10.25
CA GLN A 13 -17.58 0.47 9.44
C GLN A 13 -17.28 1.65 8.50
N GLN A 14 -18.32 2.31 8.02
CA GLN A 14 -18.23 3.36 6.98
C GLN A 14 -18.20 4.78 7.56
N LEU A 15 -18.73 5.00 8.76
CA LEU A 15 -18.72 6.31 9.41
C LEU A 15 -17.62 6.37 10.47
N ILE A 16 -16.82 7.42 10.40
CA ILE A 16 -15.76 7.66 11.39
C ILE A 16 -15.94 9.03 12.04
N THR A 17 -15.59 9.09 13.33
CA THR A 17 -15.64 10.33 14.10
C THR A 17 -14.50 11.25 13.69
N SER A 18 -14.62 12.53 14.06
CA SER A 18 -13.51 13.49 13.91
C SER A 18 -12.22 13.02 14.58
N ALA A 19 -12.30 12.24 15.67
CA ALA A 19 -11.12 11.67 16.32
C ALA A 19 -10.42 10.66 15.42
N LYS A 20 -11.19 9.69 14.91
CA LYS A 20 -10.65 8.63 14.08
C LYS A 20 -10.21 9.15 12.71
N ALA A 21 -10.90 10.16 12.17
CA ALA A 21 -10.52 10.80 10.92
C ALA A 21 -9.20 11.59 11.06
N ALA A 22 -9.01 12.33 12.15
CA ALA A 22 -7.77 13.02 12.45
C ALA A 22 -6.61 12.04 12.65
N GLU A 23 -6.84 10.94 13.37
CA GLU A 23 -5.90 9.83 13.53
C GLU A 23 -5.51 9.21 12.18
N MET A 24 -6.50 8.91 11.32
CA MET A 24 -6.27 8.33 10.00
C MET A 24 -5.49 9.25 9.06
N LEU A 25 -5.66 10.57 9.20
CA LEU A 25 -4.96 11.59 8.41
C LEU A 25 -3.64 12.04 9.05
N GLU A 26 -3.30 11.52 10.22
CA GLU A 26 -2.09 11.90 10.97
C GLU A 26 -2.00 13.42 11.23
N ILE A 27 -3.14 14.04 11.56
CA ILE A 27 -3.24 15.47 11.89
C ILE A 27 -3.98 15.67 13.22
N SER A 28 -3.85 16.86 13.81
CA SER A 28 -4.64 17.20 14.99
C SER A 28 -6.14 17.33 14.67
N LYS A 29 -7.01 17.04 15.65
CA LYS A 29 -8.47 17.27 15.55
C LYS A 29 -8.81 18.71 15.16
N GLN A 30 -8.01 19.68 15.60
CA GLN A 30 -8.21 21.10 15.28
C GLN A 30 -7.95 21.40 13.80
N ARG A 31 -6.94 20.75 13.21
CA ARG A 31 -6.56 20.92 11.80
C ARG A 31 -7.47 20.15 10.86
N LEU A 32 -8.12 19.08 11.33
CA LEU A 32 -9.03 18.24 10.54
C LEU A 32 -10.05 19.06 9.74
N LEU A 33 -10.79 19.96 10.39
CA LEU A 33 -11.86 20.72 9.72
C LEU A 33 -11.35 21.63 8.61
N SER A 34 -10.16 22.20 8.78
CA SER A 34 -9.52 22.99 7.73
C SER A 34 -9.12 22.11 6.55
N VAL A 35 -8.47 20.97 6.83
CA VAL A 35 -7.95 20.04 5.82
C VAL A 35 -9.08 19.38 5.03
N VAL A 36 -10.14 18.90 5.67
CA VAL A 36 -11.27 18.30 4.94
C VAL A 36 -11.98 19.34 4.06
N LYS A 37 -12.16 20.57 4.58
CA LYS A 37 -12.80 21.66 3.83
C LYS A 37 -11.97 22.14 2.65
N SER A 38 -10.66 22.30 2.81
CA SER A 38 -9.75 22.68 1.71
C SER A 38 -9.71 21.64 0.59
N ASN A 39 -10.07 20.40 0.91
CA ASN A 39 -10.14 19.27 -0.01
C ASN A 39 -11.60 18.92 -0.42
N GLY A 40 -12.57 19.81 -0.18
CA GLY A 40 -13.96 19.63 -0.62
C GLY A 40 -14.72 18.48 0.06
N ILE A 41 -14.23 17.98 1.20
CA ILE A 41 -14.87 16.93 1.98
C ILE A 41 -15.77 17.57 3.04
N GLU A 42 -17.06 17.27 2.99
CA GLU A 42 -18.05 17.72 3.96
C GLU A 42 -18.41 16.61 4.95
N PRO A 43 -18.62 16.92 6.24
CA PRO A 43 -19.14 15.95 7.18
C PRO A 43 -20.57 15.53 6.82
N ILE A 44 -20.87 14.24 6.89
CA ILE A 44 -22.25 13.73 6.67
C ILE A 44 -23.18 14.18 7.79
N HIS A 45 -22.63 14.38 8.98
CA HIS A 45 -23.36 14.88 10.12
C HIS A 45 -22.50 15.83 10.95
N GLN A 46 -23.10 16.96 11.32
CA GLN A 46 -22.50 17.97 12.18
C GLN A 46 -23.37 18.16 13.42
N SER A 47 -22.76 18.09 14.60
CA SER A 47 -23.44 18.28 15.88
C SER A 47 -22.50 18.95 16.89
N SER A 48 -23.06 19.40 18.02
CA SER A 48 -22.27 19.91 19.15
C SER A 48 -21.36 18.86 19.80
N GLN A 49 -21.58 17.57 19.56
CA GLN A 49 -20.74 16.48 20.05
C GLN A 49 -19.62 16.08 19.07
N GLY A 50 -19.58 16.70 17.89
CA GLY A 50 -18.56 16.47 16.86
C GLY A 50 -19.16 16.09 15.51
N ASN A 51 -18.26 15.90 14.55
CA ASN A 51 -18.59 15.62 13.16
C ASN A 51 -18.34 14.15 12.81
N LEU A 52 -19.17 13.62 11.91
CA LEU A 52 -19.02 12.30 11.30
C LEU A 52 -18.66 12.42 9.82
N PHE A 53 -17.68 11.63 9.40
CA PHE A 53 -17.16 11.59 8.03
C PHE A 53 -17.31 10.20 7.43
N LEU A 54 -17.42 10.12 6.11
CA LEU A 54 -17.22 8.85 5.40
C LEU A 54 -15.76 8.43 5.54
N ARG A 55 -15.54 7.18 5.95
CA ARG A 55 -14.22 6.57 6.02
C ARG A 55 -13.52 6.61 4.66
N SER A 56 -14.26 6.34 3.58
CA SER A 56 -13.73 6.37 2.21
C SER A 56 -13.13 7.72 1.82
N ASP A 57 -13.75 8.83 2.23
CA ASP A 57 -13.31 10.16 1.83
C ASP A 57 -12.04 10.56 2.58
N ILE A 58 -11.97 10.19 3.86
CA ILE A 58 -10.78 10.37 4.68
C ILE A 58 -9.63 9.48 4.19
N VAL A 59 -9.91 8.25 3.74
CA VAL A 59 -8.90 7.39 3.12
C VAL A 59 -8.44 7.93 1.77
N LYS A 60 -9.34 8.44 0.92
CA LYS A 60 -8.98 9.09 -0.35
C LYS A 60 -8.07 10.30 -0.13
N LEU A 61 -8.39 11.11 0.88
CA LEU A 61 -7.58 12.23 1.30
C LEU A 61 -6.20 11.78 1.82
N LYS A 62 -6.16 10.71 2.64
CA LYS A 62 -4.90 10.10 3.11
C LYS A 62 -4.04 9.62 1.94
N ASN A 63 -4.66 8.98 0.95
CA ASN A 63 -3.98 8.33 -0.17
C ASN A 63 -3.65 9.31 -1.32
N GLY A 64 -3.83 10.62 -1.13
CA GLY A 64 -3.40 11.63 -2.11
C GLY A 64 -4.26 11.71 -3.37
N ALA A 65 -5.50 11.20 -3.37
CA ALA A 65 -6.44 11.38 -4.49
C ALA A 65 -6.93 12.83 -4.65
N ILE A 66 -6.52 13.72 -3.74
CA ILE A 66 -6.66 15.17 -3.85
C ILE A 66 -5.24 15.72 -3.71
N GLU A 67 -4.73 16.33 -4.77
CA GLU A 67 -3.37 16.88 -4.86
C GLU A 67 -3.14 17.96 -3.80
N THR A 68 -2.80 17.56 -2.58
CA THR A 68 -2.09 18.45 -1.67
C THR A 68 -0.64 18.43 -2.12
N THR A 69 -0.12 19.58 -2.57
CA THR A 69 1.30 19.80 -2.85
C THR A 69 2.14 19.30 -1.67
N LYS A 70 2.60 18.05 -1.75
CA LYS A 70 3.43 17.43 -0.72
C LYS A 70 4.75 18.19 -0.73
N LYS A 71 5.04 18.92 0.34
CA LYS A 71 6.33 19.61 0.46
C LYS A 71 7.45 18.59 0.32
N MET A 72 8.50 18.96 -0.42
CA MET A 72 9.63 18.06 -0.60
C MET A 72 10.36 17.85 0.73
N PRO A 73 10.59 16.59 1.14
CA PRO A 73 11.36 16.30 2.33
C PRO A 73 12.84 16.63 2.12
N VAL A 74 13.53 16.93 3.21
CA VAL A 74 14.99 16.97 3.23
C VAL A 74 15.51 15.53 3.14
N LEU A 75 16.15 15.18 2.03
CA LEU A 75 16.68 13.83 1.80
C LEU A 75 18.10 13.69 2.36
N ILE A 76 18.29 12.70 3.24
CA ILE A 76 19.56 12.44 3.93
C ILE A 76 20.11 11.10 3.44
N ASN A 77 20.79 11.17 2.29
CA ASN A 77 21.39 10.04 1.59
C ASN A 77 22.91 10.02 1.78
N TYR A 78 23.37 9.37 2.85
CA TYR A 78 24.79 9.16 3.12
C TYR A 78 25.16 7.68 3.03
N GLY A 79 26.41 7.39 2.69
CA GLY A 79 26.87 6.03 2.37
C GLY A 79 26.79 5.06 3.56
N SER A 80 26.85 5.56 4.80
CA SER A 80 26.74 4.74 6.00
C SER A 80 25.73 5.26 7.03
N ALA A 81 25.23 4.36 7.88
CA ALA A 81 24.35 4.69 9.00
C ALA A 81 25.00 5.67 10.00
N THR A 82 26.32 5.59 10.19
CA THR A 82 27.08 6.48 11.08
C THR A 82 27.14 7.91 10.52
N GLU A 83 27.36 8.06 9.22
CA GLU A 83 27.31 9.36 8.55
C GLU A 83 25.89 9.95 8.61
N ALA A 84 24.87 9.14 8.33
CA ALA A 84 23.47 9.55 8.46
C ALA A 84 23.16 10.03 9.89
N ARG A 85 23.61 9.30 10.92
CA ARG A 85 23.47 9.70 12.33
C ARG A 85 24.17 11.03 12.62
N SER A 86 25.34 11.29 12.06
CA SER A 86 26.06 12.55 12.30
C SER A 86 25.30 13.80 11.87
N LYS A 87 24.28 13.63 11.01
CA LYS A 87 23.43 14.71 10.48
C LYS A 87 22.20 15.01 11.31
N ILE A 88 21.95 14.27 12.37
CA ILE A 88 20.77 14.49 13.20
C ILE A 88 20.75 15.87 13.86
N ASP A 89 21.91 16.41 14.25
CA ASP A 89 21.98 17.76 14.83
C ASP A 89 21.56 18.84 13.82
N GLU A 90 21.95 18.67 12.56
CA GLU A 90 21.55 19.57 11.48
C GLU A 90 20.03 19.52 11.26
N VAL A 91 19.43 18.33 11.32
CA VAL A 91 17.98 18.15 11.22
C VAL A 91 17.25 18.79 12.39
N ILE A 92 17.70 18.55 13.63
CA ILE A 92 17.11 19.11 14.84
C ILE A 92 17.16 20.65 14.81
N ASN A 93 18.23 21.23 14.27
CA ASN A 93 18.38 22.68 14.19
C ASN A 93 17.53 23.32 13.07
N ASN A 94 17.14 22.54 12.05
CA ASN A 94 16.43 23.05 10.87
C ASN A 94 14.92 22.79 10.90
N LEU A 95 14.46 21.80 11.67
CA LEU A 95 13.04 21.52 11.87
C LEU A 95 12.50 22.32 13.06
N ASP A 96 11.21 22.62 13.00
CA ASP A 96 10.49 23.10 14.18
C ASP A 96 10.27 21.95 15.17
N GLU A 97 9.37 22.12 16.14
CA GLU A 97 9.07 21.08 17.12
C GLU A 97 8.74 19.74 16.45
N ILE A 98 9.61 18.76 16.67
CA ILE A 98 9.43 17.39 16.19
C ILE A 98 8.27 16.77 16.94
N THR A 99 7.25 16.34 16.19
CA THR A 99 6.01 15.77 16.75
C THR A 99 5.81 14.32 16.33
N HIS A 100 6.43 13.89 15.23
CA HIS A 100 6.23 12.56 14.66
C HIS A 100 7.55 11.96 14.20
N ILE A 101 7.77 10.68 14.51
CA ILE A 101 8.90 9.91 13.99
C ILE A 101 8.37 8.55 13.52
N PHE A 102 8.74 8.15 12.32
CA PHE A 102 8.31 6.89 11.71
C PHE A 102 9.53 6.05 11.35
N VAL A 103 9.57 4.82 11.84
CA VAL A 103 10.66 3.87 11.57
C VAL A 103 10.08 2.63 10.91
N TYR A 104 10.56 2.34 9.70
CA TYR A 104 10.11 1.23 8.87
C TYR A 104 11.28 0.30 8.58
N PHE A 105 11.07 -1.01 8.68
CA PHE A 105 12.10 -1.98 8.30
C PHE A 105 12.14 -2.23 6.78
N ASP A 106 10.98 -2.14 6.13
CA ASP A 106 10.79 -2.34 4.70
C ASP A 106 10.26 -1.06 4.05
N ASP A 107 10.68 -0.79 2.81
CA ASP A 107 10.24 0.38 2.06
C ASP A 107 8.77 0.28 1.62
N PHE A 108 8.23 -0.95 1.48
CA PHE A 108 6.82 -1.16 1.15
C PHE A 108 5.91 -0.50 2.17
N ASP A 109 6.14 -0.75 3.46
CA ASP A 109 5.32 -0.20 4.54
C ASP A 109 5.36 1.34 4.52
N ALA A 110 6.55 1.91 4.33
CA ALA A 110 6.73 3.35 4.23
C ALA A 110 5.99 3.92 3.00
N ILE A 111 6.09 3.28 1.83
CA ILE A 111 5.40 3.68 0.60
C ILE A 111 3.88 3.62 0.79
N LEU A 112 3.36 2.55 1.41
CA LEU A 112 1.92 2.36 1.64
C LEU A 112 1.36 3.33 2.68
N ASP A 113 2.19 3.81 3.62
CA ASP A 113 1.86 4.93 4.49
C ASP A 113 2.01 6.30 3.81
N GLY A 114 2.43 6.32 2.54
CA GLY A 114 2.52 7.52 1.72
C GLY A 114 3.88 8.19 1.73
N PHE A 115 4.91 7.63 2.38
CA PHE A 115 6.27 8.17 2.43
C PHE A 115 7.10 7.81 1.20
N TYR A 116 6.66 8.27 0.03
CA TYR A 116 7.40 8.10 -1.21
C TYR A 116 7.54 9.39 -2.02
N LEU A 117 8.54 9.37 -2.90
CA LEU A 117 8.76 10.29 -4.00
C LEU A 117 8.67 9.52 -5.31
N VAL A 118 8.02 10.10 -6.30
CA VAL A 118 7.92 9.54 -7.65
C VAL A 118 9.13 10.00 -8.44
N SER A 119 9.83 9.08 -9.10
CA SER A 119 10.94 9.43 -10.00
C SER A 119 10.42 10.25 -11.18
N GLU A 120 10.90 11.48 -11.32
CA GLU A 120 10.54 12.36 -12.45
C GLU A 120 11.33 12.05 -13.73
N ASN A 121 12.46 11.35 -13.60
CA ASN A 121 13.38 11.06 -14.71
C ASN A 121 13.00 9.81 -15.50
N ASP A 122 11.95 9.11 -15.09
CA ASP A 122 11.51 7.89 -15.75
C ASP A 122 10.67 8.26 -16.98
N LEU A 123 11.15 7.86 -18.16
CA LEU A 123 10.48 8.09 -19.43
C LEU A 123 9.25 7.19 -19.64
N SER A 124 9.03 6.21 -18.75
CA SER A 124 7.89 5.31 -18.77
C SER A 124 6.74 5.82 -17.89
N ASP A 125 5.51 5.44 -18.25
CA ASP A 125 4.33 5.67 -17.41
C ASP A 125 4.43 4.95 -16.05
N LEU A 126 5.24 3.90 -15.98
CA LEU A 126 5.61 3.19 -14.76
C LEU A 126 6.86 3.86 -14.17
N LYS A 127 6.69 4.57 -13.07
CA LYS A 127 7.73 5.37 -12.41
C LYS A 127 8.17 4.72 -11.11
N ASN A 128 9.48 4.69 -10.89
CA ASN A 128 10.09 4.18 -9.67
C ASN A 128 9.68 5.04 -8.47
N LEU A 129 9.51 4.36 -7.33
CA LEU A 129 9.25 4.98 -6.05
C LEU A 129 10.53 5.01 -5.22
N LYS A 130 10.85 6.17 -4.67
CA LYS A 130 11.91 6.33 -3.68
C LYS A 130 11.28 6.58 -2.32
N SER A 131 11.68 5.80 -1.33
CA SER A 131 11.17 5.85 0.04
C SER A 131 12.31 6.06 1.03
N ALA A 132 11.94 6.27 2.29
CA ALA A 132 12.86 6.32 3.41
C ALA A 132 12.36 5.43 4.55
N ARG A 133 13.31 4.91 5.33
CA ARG A 133 13.04 3.97 6.43
C ARG A 133 13.01 4.63 7.80
N PHE A 134 13.45 5.87 7.89
CA PHE A 134 13.39 6.67 9.10
C PHE A 134 13.01 8.09 8.72
N ILE A 135 11.79 8.50 9.10
CA ILE A 135 11.22 9.81 8.81
C ILE A 135 11.02 10.57 10.11
N ILE A 136 11.45 11.83 10.12
CA ILE A 136 11.17 12.80 11.19
C ILE A 136 10.26 13.87 10.59
N ARG A 137 9.17 14.20 11.29
CA ARG A 137 8.22 15.24 10.88
C ARG A 137 7.95 16.20 12.04
N ASP A 138 7.99 17.49 11.74
CA ASP A 138 7.69 18.55 12.69
C ASP A 138 6.20 18.92 12.75
N ILE A 139 5.86 19.85 13.63
CA ILE A 139 4.49 20.35 13.84
C ILE A 139 3.89 21.02 12.58
N ASN A 140 4.73 21.52 11.68
CA ASN A 140 4.33 22.16 10.43
C ASN A 140 4.15 21.17 9.29
N GLY A 141 4.59 19.92 9.48
CA GLY A 141 4.55 18.86 8.49
C GLY A 141 5.76 18.88 7.55
N ASP A 142 6.82 19.61 7.91
CA ASP A 142 8.10 19.53 7.21
C ASP A 142 8.83 18.25 7.66
N GLU A 143 9.45 17.57 6.69
CA GLU A 143 9.95 16.20 6.87
C GLU A 143 11.45 16.07 6.55
N ALA A 144 12.16 15.27 7.34
CA ALA A 144 13.53 14.83 7.06
C ALA A 144 13.58 13.30 6.96
N TRP A 145 14.14 12.81 5.86
CA TRP A 145 14.07 11.42 5.46
C TRP A 145 15.47 10.80 5.42
N PHE A 146 15.67 9.75 6.21
CA PHE A 146 16.93 9.01 6.26
C PHE A 146 16.75 7.61 5.68
N ASN A 147 17.60 7.27 4.71
CA ASN A 147 17.50 5.98 4.03
C ASN A 147 18.31 4.87 4.72
N ASN A 148 19.36 5.24 5.47
CA ASN A 148 20.35 4.28 5.98
C ASN A 148 20.47 4.22 7.51
N LEU A 149 19.57 4.84 8.27
CA LEU A 149 19.60 4.76 9.75
C LEU A 149 19.16 3.40 10.30
N ASN A 150 18.30 2.68 9.56
CA ASN A 150 17.71 1.41 10.01
C ASN A 150 18.51 0.17 9.54
N CYS A 151 19.61 0.36 8.80
CA CYS A 151 20.44 -0.72 8.27
C CYS A 151 21.93 -0.39 8.44
N GLY A 152 22.55 -0.94 9.49
CA GLY A 152 24.01 -0.85 9.67
C GLY A 152 24.75 -1.97 8.93
N TYR A 153 25.91 -1.67 8.35
CA TYR A 153 26.84 -2.68 7.84
C TYR A 153 27.34 -3.57 9.01
N GLY A 154 27.41 -4.89 8.82
CA GLY A 154 28.02 -5.81 9.80
C GLY A 154 27.13 -6.26 10.97
N GLY A 155 25.79 -6.29 10.81
CA GLY A 155 24.91 -6.89 11.83
C GLY A 155 24.59 -5.99 13.02
N VAL A 156 24.86 -4.68 12.92
CA VAL A 156 24.61 -3.69 13.99
C VAL A 156 23.10 -3.46 14.24
N GLY A 157 22.23 -3.97 13.36
CA GLY A 157 20.78 -3.85 13.50
C GLY A 157 20.32 -2.39 13.57
N PRO A 158 19.13 -2.12 14.12
CA PRO A 158 18.57 -0.77 14.20
C PRO A 158 19.13 0.05 15.36
N SER A 159 20.37 -0.22 15.80
CA SER A 159 21.03 0.48 16.93
C SER A 159 21.25 1.97 16.64
N ASN A 160 21.56 2.35 15.39
CA ASN A 160 21.66 3.78 15.03
C ASN A 160 20.31 4.48 15.07
N SER A 161 19.21 3.78 14.71
CA SER A 161 17.86 4.31 14.85
C SER A 161 17.52 4.55 16.32
N LYS A 162 17.82 3.58 17.20
CA LYS A 162 17.68 3.74 18.66
C LYS A 162 18.42 4.99 19.16
N ASP A 163 19.70 5.12 18.83
CA ASP A 163 20.53 6.22 19.33
C ASP A 163 20.03 7.59 18.84
N VAL A 164 19.50 7.67 17.61
CA VAL A 164 18.85 8.87 17.09
C VAL A 164 17.57 9.18 17.86
N LEU A 165 16.72 8.17 18.13
CA LEU A 165 15.49 8.35 18.92
C LEU A 165 15.79 8.88 20.33
N GLU A 166 16.80 8.32 21.01
CA GLU A 166 17.21 8.81 22.34
C GLU A 166 17.68 10.26 22.30
N LYS A 167 18.42 10.62 21.25
CA LYS A 167 18.87 12.00 21.04
C LYS A 167 17.72 12.97 20.75
N LEU A 168 16.62 12.48 20.18
CA LEU A 168 15.38 13.22 19.98
C LEU A 168 14.52 13.32 21.25
N GLY A 169 15.01 12.82 22.39
CA GLY A 169 14.34 12.89 23.68
C GLY A 169 13.41 11.72 23.97
N ILE A 170 13.47 10.64 23.20
CA ILE A 170 12.68 9.44 23.47
C ILE A 170 13.38 8.61 24.56
N PRO A 171 12.68 8.26 25.66
CA PRO A 171 13.25 7.42 26.71
C PRO A 171 13.80 6.08 26.20
N SER A 172 14.85 5.56 26.85
CA SER A 172 15.56 4.36 26.38
C SER A 172 14.69 3.11 26.29
N ASP A 173 13.73 2.95 27.21
CA ASP A 173 12.74 1.87 27.21
C ASP A 173 11.82 1.92 25.99
N LYS A 174 11.53 3.13 25.49
CA LYS A 174 10.70 3.40 24.31
C LYS A 174 11.51 3.33 23.01
N SER A 175 12.76 3.76 23.02
CA SER A 175 13.64 3.71 21.85
C SER A 175 14.08 2.29 21.51
N GLU A 176 14.25 1.40 22.51
CA GLU A 176 14.63 -0.01 22.31
C GLU A 176 13.58 -0.77 21.46
N CYS A 177 12.35 -0.28 21.39
CA CYS A 177 11.26 -0.88 20.62
C CYS A 177 11.61 -1.12 19.14
N VAL A 178 12.44 -0.26 18.53
CA VAL A 178 12.86 -0.46 17.12
C VAL A 178 13.75 -1.68 16.91
N LYS A 179 14.33 -2.24 17.99
CA LYS A 179 15.15 -3.46 17.96
C LYS A 179 14.34 -4.72 18.18
N ASP A 180 13.05 -4.61 18.50
CA ASP A 180 12.19 -5.76 18.69
C ASP A 180 11.77 -6.38 17.36
N SER A 181 12.26 -7.59 17.10
CA SER A 181 11.98 -8.34 15.86
C SER A 181 10.49 -8.70 15.64
N ARG A 182 9.63 -8.53 16.65
CA ARG A 182 8.18 -8.78 16.52
C ARG A 182 7.46 -7.68 15.73
N TYR A 183 8.08 -6.51 15.60
CA TYR A 183 7.50 -5.34 14.96
C TYR A 183 8.35 -4.94 13.76
N ASP A 184 7.68 -4.50 12.71
CA ASP A 184 8.28 -4.12 11.43
C ASP A 184 8.22 -2.60 11.23
N ILE A 185 7.29 -1.96 11.93
CA ILE A 185 7.06 -0.53 11.92
C ILE A 185 6.99 -0.05 13.37
N VAL A 186 7.63 1.06 13.69
CA VAL A 186 7.47 1.73 14.98
C VAL A 186 7.22 3.20 14.73
N LYS A 187 6.07 3.69 15.20
CA LYS A 187 5.68 5.10 15.09
C LYS A 187 5.73 5.76 16.45
N TYR A 188 6.20 6.99 16.48
CA TYR A 188 6.31 7.82 17.69
C TYR A 188 5.53 9.11 17.48
N PHE A 189 4.61 9.42 18.40
CA PHE A 189 3.78 10.62 18.35
C PHE A 189 3.90 11.39 19.65
N LYS A 190 4.16 12.69 19.56
CA LYS A 190 4.26 13.56 20.73
C LYS A 190 2.86 13.94 21.23
N ASN A 191 2.59 13.69 22.50
CA ASN A 191 1.32 14.03 23.15
C ASN A 191 1.30 15.48 23.66
N GLU A 192 0.18 15.91 24.25
CA GLU A 192 -0.02 17.26 24.78
C GLU A 192 0.95 17.62 25.92
N GLU A 193 1.48 16.63 26.63
CA GLU A 193 2.48 16.81 27.69
C GLU A 193 3.91 16.88 27.14
N GLY A 194 4.06 16.83 25.82
CA GLY A 194 5.35 16.85 25.13
C GLY A 194 6.11 15.51 25.17
N GLN A 195 5.46 14.43 25.57
CA GLN A 195 6.06 13.10 25.64
C GLN A 195 5.71 12.25 24.41
N PHE A 196 6.65 11.44 23.93
CA PHE A 196 6.39 10.51 22.84
C PHE A 196 5.65 9.25 23.30
N GLU A 197 4.53 8.96 22.68
CA GLU A 197 3.84 7.68 22.70
C GLU A 197 4.38 6.78 21.57
N VAL A 198 4.47 5.48 21.82
CA VAL A 198 5.09 4.51 20.90
C VAL A 198 4.05 3.51 20.43
N TYR A 199 4.02 3.31 19.11
CA TYR A 199 3.09 2.42 18.44
C TYR A 199 3.88 1.41 17.61
N PRO A 200 4.26 0.27 18.23
CA PRO A 200 4.85 -0.84 17.50
C PRO A 200 3.79 -1.60 16.70
N ILE A 201 4.07 -1.84 15.43
CA ILE A 201 3.15 -2.45 14.47
C ILE A 201 3.89 -3.57 13.74
N LYS A 202 3.22 -4.71 13.62
CA LYS A 202 3.65 -5.80 12.76
C LYS A 202 3.16 -5.52 11.33
N SER A 203 4.03 -5.65 10.34
CA SER A 203 3.65 -5.50 8.95
C SER A 203 2.76 -6.67 8.53
N GLU A 204 1.82 -6.37 7.64
CA GLU A 204 1.04 -7.36 6.90
C GLU A 204 1.86 -7.96 5.73
N ILE A 205 3.07 -7.44 5.48
CA ILE A 205 4.02 -7.90 4.47
C ILE A 205 5.17 -8.62 5.19
N THR A 206 5.55 -9.79 4.69
CA THR A 206 6.54 -10.63 5.35
C THR A 206 7.97 -10.15 5.03
N ARG A 207 8.75 -9.81 6.07
CA ARG A 207 10.17 -9.38 5.99
C ARG A 207 11.11 -10.33 5.21
N LYS A 208 10.81 -11.63 5.23
CA LYS A 208 11.59 -12.69 4.56
C LYS A 208 10.70 -13.38 3.54
N SER A 209 10.37 -12.64 2.51
CA SER A 209 9.67 -13.18 1.36
C SER A 209 10.65 -13.93 0.46
N GLU A 210 10.26 -15.12 0.02
CA GLU A 210 10.91 -15.80 -1.10
C GLU A 210 10.36 -15.33 -2.45
N CYS A 211 9.25 -14.59 -2.41
CA CYS A 211 8.74 -13.86 -3.53
C CYS A 211 9.44 -12.50 -3.63
N LYS A 212 9.45 -11.92 -4.83
CA LYS A 212 9.99 -10.58 -5.06
C LYS A 212 8.88 -9.79 -5.69
N ALA A 213 8.63 -8.62 -5.15
CA ALA A 213 7.69 -7.66 -5.69
C ALA A 213 8.37 -6.30 -5.74
N THR A 214 7.91 -5.43 -6.64
CA THR A 214 8.35 -4.04 -6.70
C THR A 214 7.15 -3.11 -6.79
N LEU A 215 7.15 -2.05 -5.97
CA LEU A 215 6.15 -1.00 -6.03
C LEU A 215 6.55 0.08 -7.02
N TYR A 216 5.60 0.49 -7.85
CA TYR A 216 5.73 1.58 -8.81
C TYR A 216 4.57 2.56 -8.68
N TYR A 217 4.79 3.76 -9.22
CA TYR A 217 3.73 4.71 -9.49
C TYR A 217 3.33 4.61 -10.96
N HIS A 218 2.06 4.36 -11.24
CA HIS A 218 1.54 4.25 -12.59
C HIS A 218 0.23 5.01 -12.71
N LYS A 219 0.15 6.00 -13.60
CA LYS A 219 -1.10 6.74 -13.91
C LYS A 219 -1.87 7.22 -12.67
N GLY A 220 -1.18 7.78 -11.67
CA GLY A 220 -1.83 8.36 -10.49
C GLY A 220 -1.97 7.43 -9.28
N LYS A 221 -1.53 6.17 -9.37
CA LYS A 221 -1.74 5.14 -8.34
C LYS A 221 -0.49 4.32 -8.07
N ILE A 222 -0.43 3.72 -6.88
CA ILE A 222 0.57 2.71 -6.51
C ILE A 222 0.15 1.37 -7.11
N VAL A 223 1.09 0.74 -7.80
CA VAL A 223 0.93 -0.61 -8.37
C VAL A 223 2.07 -1.50 -7.87
N CYS A 224 1.75 -2.75 -7.55
CA CYS A 224 2.70 -3.75 -7.10
C CYS A 224 2.87 -4.80 -8.19
N LEU A 225 4.09 -4.96 -8.69
CA LEU A 225 4.40 -5.90 -9.76
C LEU A 225 5.07 -7.14 -9.19
N GLN A 226 4.57 -8.31 -9.60
CA GLN A 226 5.22 -9.59 -9.35
C GLN A 226 6.54 -9.68 -10.13
N ASP A 227 7.65 -9.99 -9.46
CA ASP A 227 8.92 -10.25 -10.14
C ASP A 227 8.98 -11.66 -10.74
N GLU A 228 9.55 -11.80 -11.95
CA GLU A 228 9.61 -13.05 -12.73
C GLU A 228 10.81 -13.92 -12.35
N GLU A 229 11.87 -13.34 -11.78
CA GLU A 229 13.07 -14.08 -11.36
C GLU A 229 12.77 -15.21 -10.36
N ASN A 230 11.59 -15.17 -9.73
CA ASN A 230 11.07 -16.19 -8.83
C ASN A 230 10.22 -17.26 -9.53
N TYR A 231 10.44 -17.49 -10.83
CA TYR A 231 9.78 -18.55 -11.61
C TYR A 231 9.84 -19.92 -10.93
N VAL A 232 10.92 -20.23 -10.20
CA VAL A 232 11.09 -21.51 -9.49
C VAL A 232 10.24 -21.58 -8.21
N SER A 233 10.21 -20.54 -7.38
CA SER A 233 9.39 -20.54 -6.14
C SER A 233 7.90 -20.42 -6.44
N TYR A 234 7.53 -19.71 -7.50
CA TYR A 234 6.16 -19.66 -8.02
C TYR A 234 5.68 -21.03 -8.50
N MET A 235 6.55 -21.86 -9.10
CA MET A 235 6.17 -23.21 -9.54
C MET A 235 5.89 -24.17 -8.39
N GLU A 236 6.46 -23.92 -7.20
CA GLU A 236 6.26 -24.75 -6.00
C GLU A 236 5.01 -24.36 -5.20
N ASP A 237 4.74 -23.06 -5.01
CA ASP A 237 3.50 -22.55 -4.40
C ASP A 237 3.02 -21.29 -5.14
N LYS A 238 2.08 -21.52 -6.06
CA LYS A 238 1.55 -20.52 -6.99
C LYS A 238 0.69 -19.45 -6.33
N THR A 239 0.26 -19.69 -5.09
CA THR A 239 -0.55 -18.75 -4.30
C THR A 239 0.27 -17.99 -3.26
N LYS A 240 1.51 -18.40 -3.00
CA LYS A 240 2.40 -17.78 -2.01
C LYS A 240 2.56 -16.27 -2.21
N PHE A 241 2.76 -15.84 -3.46
CA PHE A 241 2.84 -14.41 -3.79
C PHE A 241 1.58 -13.64 -3.35
N LEU A 242 0.40 -14.24 -3.56
CA LEU A 242 -0.86 -13.62 -3.12
C LEU A 242 -0.93 -13.54 -1.61
N TYR A 243 -0.60 -14.62 -0.88
CA TYR A 243 -0.60 -14.59 0.59
C TYR A 243 0.32 -13.49 1.15
N GLU A 244 1.46 -13.23 0.51
CA GLU A 244 2.44 -12.27 1.01
C GLU A 244 2.13 -10.82 0.63
N TYR A 245 1.45 -10.58 -0.50
CA TYR A 245 1.25 -9.23 -1.06
C TYR A 245 -0.21 -8.80 -1.23
N LEU A 246 -1.20 -9.64 -0.93
CA LEU A 246 -2.62 -9.26 -1.01
C LEU A 246 -2.97 -8.08 -0.10
N SER A 247 -2.24 -7.90 1.02
CA SER A 247 -2.44 -6.77 1.94
C SER A 247 -2.22 -5.39 1.27
N ILE A 248 -1.51 -5.34 0.14
CA ILE A 248 -1.37 -4.14 -0.70
C ILE A 248 -2.70 -3.77 -1.37
N VAL A 249 -3.49 -4.77 -1.73
CA VAL A 249 -4.79 -4.65 -2.41
C VAL A 249 -5.87 -5.32 -1.53
N PRO A 250 -6.13 -4.79 -0.32
CA PRO A 250 -7.02 -5.41 0.64
C PRO A 250 -8.45 -5.37 0.11
N ASN A 251 -9.10 -6.53 0.08
CA ASN A 251 -10.41 -6.74 -0.52
C ASN A 251 -10.45 -6.23 -1.96
N PRO A 252 -9.82 -6.93 -2.92
CA PRO A 252 -9.94 -6.59 -4.33
C PRO A 252 -11.41 -6.40 -4.71
N SER A 253 -11.71 -5.31 -5.40
CA SER A 253 -13.03 -5.02 -5.98
C SER A 253 -13.12 -5.54 -7.41
N ASP A 254 -11.99 -5.57 -8.13
CA ASP A 254 -11.95 -6.00 -9.52
C ASP A 254 -10.82 -6.98 -9.78
N ILE A 255 -11.09 -7.91 -10.70
CA ILE A 255 -10.08 -8.75 -11.34
C ILE A 255 -10.11 -8.48 -12.85
N ILE A 256 -9.00 -8.02 -13.41
CA ILE A 256 -8.87 -7.70 -14.84
C ILE A 256 -8.07 -8.81 -15.49
N LEU A 257 -8.63 -9.43 -16.53
CA LEU A 257 -8.00 -10.50 -17.29
C LEU A 257 -7.78 -10.05 -18.74
N PHE A 258 -6.53 -10.08 -19.19
CA PHE A 258 -6.15 -9.77 -20.57
C PHE A 258 -5.96 -11.07 -21.37
N ASN A 259 -6.93 -11.41 -22.21
CA ASN A 259 -6.94 -12.67 -22.96
C ASN A 259 -5.77 -12.84 -23.94
N SER A 260 -5.00 -11.79 -24.24
CA SER A 260 -3.76 -11.88 -24.99
C SER A 260 -2.69 -10.93 -24.44
N ARG A 261 -1.42 -11.25 -24.72
CA ARG A 261 -0.28 -10.42 -24.33
C ARG A 261 -0.35 -9.04 -24.99
N GLU A 262 -0.73 -8.99 -26.26
CA GLU A 262 -0.86 -7.75 -27.03
C GLU A 262 -1.88 -6.81 -26.38
N SER A 263 -3.01 -7.35 -25.90
CA SER A 263 -4.01 -6.52 -25.22
C SER A 263 -3.49 -5.95 -23.91
N ALA A 264 -2.79 -6.73 -23.09
CA ALA A 264 -2.17 -6.22 -21.86
C ALA A 264 -1.17 -5.11 -22.18
N ILE A 265 -0.34 -5.28 -23.23
CA ILE A 265 0.62 -4.26 -23.69
C ILE A 265 -0.08 -2.98 -24.15
N GLU A 266 -1.12 -3.09 -24.97
CA GLU A 266 -1.92 -1.94 -25.44
C GLU A 266 -2.51 -1.12 -24.29
N HIS A 267 -2.84 -1.77 -23.18
CA HIS A 267 -3.39 -1.12 -21.99
C HIS A 267 -2.33 -0.64 -20.99
N GLY A 268 -1.04 -0.93 -21.27
CA GLY A 268 0.11 -0.49 -20.48
C GLY A 268 0.49 -1.44 -19.33
N TYR A 269 0.01 -2.69 -19.33
CA TYR A 269 0.31 -3.69 -18.31
C TYR A 269 1.53 -4.54 -18.69
N PHE A 270 2.66 -3.89 -18.90
CA PHE A 270 3.92 -4.55 -19.23
C PHE A 270 5.13 -3.77 -18.71
N THR A 271 6.25 -4.47 -18.57
CA THR A 271 7.58 -3.92 -18.27
C THR A 271 8.59 -4.51 -19.23
N LYS A 272 9.79 -3.93 -19.30
CA LYS A 272 10.92 -4.54 -20.00
C LYS A 272 11.91 -5.13 -19.02
N ASP A 273 12.36 -6.35 -19.28
CA ASP A 273 13.46 -6.94 -18.54
C ASP A 273 14.80 -6.27 -18.91
N PHE A 274 15.89 -6.70 -18.27
CA PHE A 274 17.25 -6.19 -18.55
C PHE A 274 17.70 -6.42 -20.01
N PHE A 275 17.14 -7.43 -20.68
CA PHE A 275 17.45 -7.77 -22.07
C PHE A 275 16.52 -7.07 -23.07
N GLY A 276 15.55 -6.28 -22.59
CA GLY A 276 14.58 -5.56 -23.40
C GLY A 276 13.37 -6.39 -23.84
N ASN A 277 13.21 -7.61 -23.32
CA ASN A 277 12.03 -8.44 -23.56
C ASN A 277 10.82 -7.91 -22.78
N ASP A 278 9.64 -8.02 -23.38
CA ASP A 278 8.40 -7.61 -22.74
C ASP A 278 7.97 -8.66 -21.70
N LYS A 279 7.92 -8.21 -20.45
CA LYS A 279 7.29 -8.89 -19.34
C LYS A 279 5.86 -8.38 -19.19
N VAL A 280 4.88 -9.25 -19.36
CA VAL A 280 3.48 -8.86 -19.60
C VAL A 280 2.60 -9.38 -18.48
N TYR A 281 1.81 -8.50 -17.86
CA TYR A 281 0.95 -8.83 -16.72
C TYR A 281 -0.49 -8.97 -17.21
N GLN A 282 -0.97 -10.21 -17.27
CA GLN A 282 -2.29 -10.51 -17.82
C GLN A 282 -3.40 -10.68 -16.78
N VAL A 283 -3.04 -10.70 -15.48
CA VAL A 283 -3.99 -10.79 -14.38
C VAL A 283 -3.73 -9.65 -13.40
N ILE A 284 -4.70 -8.76 -13.24
CA ILE A 284 -4.59 -7.60 -12.35
C ILE A 284 -5.66 -7.69 -11.26
N LEU A 285 -5.24 -7.64 -9.99
CA LEU A 285 -6.17 -7.45 -8.87
C LEU A 285 -6.20 -5.97 -8.54
N ARG A 286 -7.38 -5.39 -8.35
CA ARG A 286 -7.54 -3.96 -8.02
C ARG A 286 -8.47 -3.77 -6.84
N ASP A 287 -8.12 -2.89 -5.91
CA ASP A 287 -9.00 -2.52 -4.79
C ASP A 287 -9.87 -1.29 -5.12
N GLN A 288 -10.84 -1.02 -4.24
CA GLN A 288 -11.74 0.13 -4.33
C GLN A 288 -11.03 1.51 -4.29
N HIS A 289 -9.75 1.55 -3.91
CA HIS A 289 -8.93 2.77 -3.88
C HIS A 289 -8.04 2.91 -5.12
N GLY A 290 -8.13 1.95 -6.06
CA GLY A 290 -7.36 1.94 -7.28
C GLY A 290 -5.92 1.41 -7.14
N ARG A 291 -5.55 0.80 -6.00
CA ARG A 291 -4.27 0.07 -5.89
C ARG A 291 -4.36 -1.22 -6.68
N GLU A 292 -3.25 -1.60 -7.30
CA GLU A 292 -3.22 -2.78 -8.17
C GLU A 292 -2.09 -3.74 -7.81
N LEU A 293 -2.37 -5.04 -7.96
CA LEU A 293 -1.40 -6.12 -7.92
C LEU A 293 -1.34 -6.74 -9.32
N TRP A 294 -0.20 -6.61 -9.97
CA TRP A 294 0.03 -7.06 -11.33
C TRP A 294 0.72 -8.42 -11.30
N LEU A 295 0.00 -9.44 -11.77
CA LEU A 295 0.43 -10.83 -11.71
C LEU A 295 0.86 -11.32 -13.09
N CYS A 296 1.91 -12.11 -13.11
CA CYS A 296 2.43 -12.77 -14.31
C CYS A 296 2.43 -14.30 -14.09
N PRO A 297 1.24 -14.93 -13.99
CA PRO A 297 1.18 -16.38 -13.87
C PRO A 297 1.71 -17.03 -15.15
N PRO A 298 2.45 -18.15 -15.07
CA PRO A 298 2.79 -18.98 -16.21
C PRO A 298 1.51 -19.43 -16.91
N VAL A 299 1.37 -19.06 -18.17
CA VAL A 299 0.19 -19.34 -18.98
C VAL A 299 0.61 -19.83 -20.36
N ASN A 300 -0.23 -20.67 -20.97
CA ASN A 300 -0.08 -21.13 -22.33
C ASN A 300 -0.90 -20.24 -23.27
N ASP A 301 -0.25 -19.63 -24.26
CA ASP A 301 -0.91 -18.73 -25.21
C ASP A 301 -1.99 -19.42 -26.07
N ASN A 302 -2.00 -20.76 -26.13
CA ASN A 302 -2.96 -21.53 -26.94
C ASN A 302 -4.31 -21.79 -26.26
N SER A 303 -4.49 -21.38 -24.99
CA SER A 303 -5.75 -21.58 -24.26
C SER A 303 -6.20 -20.30 -23.55
N ALA A 304 -7.51 -20.11 -23.46
CA ALA A 304 -8.05 -18.95 -22.75
C ALA A 304 -7.62 -18.98 -21.27
N LEU A 305 -7.16 -17.83 -20.77
CA LEU A 305 -6.59 -17.69 -19.42
C LEU A 305 -7.47 -18.28 -18.32
N LYS A 306 -8.78 -18.05 -18.39
CA LYS A 306 -9.78 -18.52 -17.42
C LYS A 306 -9.98 -20.04 -17.33
N TYR A 307 -9.35 -20.81 -18.20
CA TYR A 307 -9.34 -22.28 -18.11
C TYR A 307 -7.96 -22.80 -17.69
N GLN A 308 -7.01 -21.91 -17.47
CA GLN A 308 -5.67 -22.28 -17.07
C GLN A 308 -5.63 -22.41 -15.56
N LYS A 309 -5.09 -23.54 -15.10
CA LYS A 309 -5.00 -23.91 -13.68
C LYS A 309 -4.48 -22.76 -12.80
N ASN A 310 -3.41 -22.09 -13.23
CA ASN A 310 -2.77 -21.02 -12.44
C ASN A 310 -3.67 -19.79 -12.28
N VAL A 311 -4.48 -19.46 -13.30
CA VAL A 311 -5.44 -18.35 -13.22
C VAL A 311 -6.62 -18.75 -12.33
N ASN A 312 -7.12 -19.98 -12.45
CA ASN A 312 -8.20 -20.48 -11.61
C ASN A 312 -7.81 -20.50 -10.12
N GLU A 313 -6.58 -20.87 -9.78
CA GLU A 313 -6.09 -20.82 -8.40
C GLU A 313 -6.08 -19.38 -7.85
N ILE A 314 -5.73 -18.38 -8.66
CA ILE A 314 -5.82 -16.96 -8.28
C ILE A 314 -7.28 -16.54 -8.07
N LEU A 315 -8.18 -16.95 -8.96
CA LEU A 315 -9.61 -16.65 -8.86
C LEU A 315 -10.22 -17.30 -7.62
N GLU A 316 -9.92 -18.58 -7.35
CA GLU A 316 -10.35 -19.31 -6.15
C GLU A 316 -9.86 -18.63 -4.87
N PHE A 317 -8.59 -18.19 -4.85
CA PHE A 317 -8.04 -17.42 -3.75
C PHE A 317 -8.80 -16.11 -3.50
N CYS A 318 -9.28 -15.45 -4.57
CA CYS A 318 -10.11 -14.26 -4.48
C CYS A 318 -11.59 -14.56 -4.17
N GLY A 319 -11.95 -15.81 -3.88
CA GLY A 319 -13.31 -16.24 -3.56
C GLY A 319 -14.19 -16.55 -4.77
N LEU A 320 -13.62 -16.66 -5.97
CA LEU A 320 -14.32 -17.07 -7.19
C LEU A 320 -14.06 -18.55 -7.48
N GLU A 321 -15.00 -19.43 -7.13
CA GLU A 321 -14.88 -20.87 -7.41
C GLU A 321 -15.15 -21.18 -8.89
N VAL A 322 -14.11 -21.19 -9.72
CA VAL A 322 -14.17 -21.66 -11.11
C VAL A 322 -13.86 -23.16 -11.18
N LYS A 323 -14.71 -23.99 -10.57
CA LYS A 323 -14.60 -25.45 -10.71
C LYS A 323 -15.39 -25.95 -11.93
N ASP A 324 -14.73 -26.82 -12.70
CA ASP A 324 -15.20 -27.51 -13.91
C ASP A 324 -16.72 -27.69 -13.99
N GLU A 325 -17.31 -27.34 -15.15
CA GLU A 325 -18.68 -27.49 -15.69
C GLU A 325 -19.92 -27.56 -14.77
N ILE A 326 -19.81 -28.09 -13.56
CA ILE A 326 -20.84 -28.30 -12.54
C ILE A 326 -21.20 -26.96 -11.86
N ASN A 327 -20.23 -26.05 -11.65
CA ASN A 327 -20.48 -24.72 -11.06
C ASN A 327 -20.92 -23.66 -12.08
N LYS A 328 -21.10 -24.03 -13.35
CA LYS A 328 -21.73 -23.17 -14.38
C LYS A 328 -23.09 -22.64 -13.88
N ASN A 329 -23.83 -23.39 -13.08
CA ASN A 329 -25.18 -22.99 -12.66
C ASN A 329 -25.22 -22.07 -11.42
N THR A 330 -24.09 -21.84 -10.74
CA THR A 330 -24.00 -20.96 -9.55
C THR A 330 -23.68 -19.51 -9.87
N PHE A 331 -23.17 -19.24 -11.08
CA PHE A 331 -22.89 -17.89 -11.51
C PHE A 331 -24.15 -17.23 -12.10
N PRO A 332 -24.40 -15.93 -11.85
CA PRO A 332 -25.42 -15.17 -12.55
C PRO A 332 -25.35 -15.40 -14.06
N LYS A 333 -26.52 -15.51 -14.71
CA LYS A 333 -26.63 -15.84 -16.14
C LYS A 333 -25.76 -14.96 -17.04
N ILE A 334 -25.54 -13.70 -16.65
CA ILE A 334 -24.65 -12.78 -17.36
C ILE A 334 -23.19 -13.23 -17.34
N ILE A 335 -22.67 -13.71 -16.21
CA ILE A 335 -21.32 -14.25 -16.07
C ILE A 335 -21.21 -15.55 -16.89
N MET A 336 -22.28 -16.34 -16.94
CA MET A 336 -22.34 -17.58 -17.69
C MET A 336 -22.38 -17.42 -19.21
N ASP A 337 -23.13 -16.43 -19.69
CA ASP A 337 -23.15 -16.04 -21.10
C ASP A 337 -21.79 -15.43 -21.50
N TRP A 338 -21.08 -14.78 -20.57
CA TRP A 338 -19.74 -14.21 -20.78
C TRP A 338 -18.62 -15.27 -20.79
N LEU A 339 -18.67 -16.28 -19.91
CA LEU A 339 -17.65 -17.34 -19.84
C LEU A 339 -17.69 -18.28 -21.06
N ASN A 340 -18.87 -18.54 -21.62
CA ASN A 340 -19.07 -19.46 -22.76
C ASN A 340 -18.95 -18.83 -24.15
N PHE A 341 -18.76 -17.51 -24.26
CA PHE A 341 -18.61 -16.86 -25.56
C PHE A 341 -17.27 -17.27 -26.20
N LYS A 342 -17.30 -17.90 -27.39
CA LYS A 342 -16.18 -17.83 -28.34
C LYS A 342 -16.18 -16.40 -28.89
N PRO A 343 -15.24 -15.53 -28.52
CA PRO A 343 -15.39 -14.12 -28.81
C PRO A 343 -15.10 -13.85 -30.29
N LYS A 344 -15.91 -12.97 -30.90
CA LYS A 344 -15.28 -11.89 -31.68
C LYS A 344 -14.42 -11.15 -30.67
N GLN A 345 -13.10 -11.16 -30.86
CA GLN A 345 -12.09 -10.58 -29.98
C GLN A 345 -12.59 -9.30 -29.30
N VAL A 346 -12.94 -9.41 -28.01
CA VAL A 346 -13.03 -8.25 -27.12
C VAL A 346 -11.73 -8.28 -26.31
N PRO A 347 -10.91 -7.22 -26.36
CA PRO A 347 -9.52 -7.27 -25.92
C PRO A 347 -9.35 -7.44 -24.40
N VAL A 348 -10.30 -6.96 -23.58
CA VAL A 348 -10.16 -6.90 -22.11
C VAL A 348 -11.41 -7.42 -21.40
N GLU A 349 -11.23 -8.16 -20.30
CA GLU A 349 -12.30 -8.59 -19.39
C GLU A 349 -12.10 -7.96 -17.99
N VAL A 350 -13.14 -7.38 -17.40
CA VAL A 350 -13.16 -6.84 -16.03
C VAL A 350 -14.24 -7.56 -15.22
N ILE A 351 -13.86 -8.18 -14.10
CA ILE A 351 -14.75 -8.91 -13.20
C ILE A 351 -14.95 -8.07 -11.93
N GLU A 352 -16.16 -7.54 -11.72
CA GLU A 352 -16.54 -6.88 -10.47
C GLU A 352 -16.90 -7.92 -9.39
N LEU A 353 -16.24 -7.84 -8.24
CA LEU A 353 -16.50 -8.69 -7.10
C LEU A 353 -17.69 -8.14 -6.30
N ASN A 354 -18.88 -8.70 -6.53
CA ASN A 354 -20.05 -8.42 -5.71
C ASN A 354 -19.81 -8.94 -4.29
N SER A 355 -19.64 -8.03 -3.33
CA SER A 355 -19.65 -8.35 -1.90
C SER A 355 -21.06 -8.82 -1.51
N SER A 356 -21.28 -10.11 -1.71
CA SER A 356 -22.53 -10.78 -1.37
C SER A 356 -22.39 -11.39 0.03
N LEU A 357 -23.15 -10.80 0.96
CA LEU A 357 -23.54 -11.23 2.32
C LEU A 357 -22.74 -10.68 3.51
#